data_AF-A0A6B3G313-F1
#
_entry.id   AF-A0A6B3G313-F1
#
_cell.length_a   1.000
_cell.length_b   1.000
_cell.length_c   1.000
_cell.angle_alpha   90.00
_cell.angle_beta   90.00
_cell.angle_gamma   90.00
#
_symmetry.space_group_name_H-M   'P 1'
#
loop_
_entity.id
_entity.type
_entity.pdbx_description
1 polymer ?
#
loop_
_entity_poly.entity_id
_entity_poly.type
_entity_poly.pdbx_seq_one_letter_code
_entity_poly.pdbx_strand_id
1 'polypeptide(L)'
;AEHLIRLGHEVSVLAPADDETPLPRYVVSAGRAVPVPYNGSVARLNFGFLSAARVRRWLHDGTFDVIHIHEPTSPSLGLLACWAAQGPIVATFHTSNPRS
;
A
#
# COMPACT_ATOMS: atom_id res chain seq x y z
N ALA A 1 -7.56 1.52 10.01
CA ALA A 1 -7.57 0.08 10.34
C ALA A 1 -8.29 -0.19 11.65
N GLU A 2 -7.74 0.20 12.80
CA GLU A 2 -8.28 -0.19 14.12
C GLU A 2 -9.76 0.15 14.36
N HIS A 3 -10.23 1.29 13.85
CA HIS A 3 -11.64 1.66 13.96
C HIS A 3 -12.56 0.62 13.29
N LEU A 4 -12.23 0.19 12.06
CA LEU A 4 -12.98 -0.84 11.34
C LEU A 4 -12.89 -2.21 12.05
N ILE A 5 -11.72 -2.54 12.58
CA ILE A 5 -11.53 -3.77 13.38
C ILE A 5 -12.44 -3.75 14.62
N ARG A 6 -12.54 -2.62 15.32
CA ARG A 6 -13.44 -2.46 16.48
C ARG A 6 -14.91 -2.60 16.11
N LEU A 7 -15.27 -2.31 14.86
CA LEU A 7 -16.62 -2.51 14.33
C LEU A 7 -16.88 -3.95 13.85
N GLY A 8 -15.90 -4.85 13.96
CA GLY A 8 -16.03 -6.26 13.59
C GLY A 8 -15.61 -6.60 12.16
N HIS A 9 -15.03 -5.65 11.42
CA HIS A 9 -14.52 -5.91 10.07
C HIS A 9 -13.14 -6.55 10.11
N GLU A 10 -12.89 -7.49 9.20
CA GLU A 10 -11.55 -7.99 8.93
C GLU A 10 -10.77 -6.95 8.12
N VAL A 11 -9.56 -6.62 8.57
CA VAL A 11 -8.70 -5.62 7.92
C VAL A 11 -7.31 -6.19 7.81
N SER A 12 -6.74 -6.11 6.61
CA SER A 12 -5.31 -6.31 6.37
C SER A 12 -4.71 -5.03 5.79
N VAL A 13 -3.50 -4.67 6.21
CA VAL A 13 -2.80 -3.47 5.74
C VAL A 13 -1.45 -3.88 5.16
N LEU A 14 -1.28 -3.70 3.85
CA LEU A 14 0.02 -3.88 3.20
C LEU A 14 0.82 -2.57 3.26
N ALA A 15 1.97 -2.58 3.93
CA ALA A 15 2.80 -1.38 4.10
C ALA A 15 4.31 -1.69 4.05
N PRO A 16 5.16 -0.73 3.65
CA PRO A 16 6.60 -0.83 3.84
C PRO A 16 6.96 -1.04 5.31
N ALA A 17 7.93 -1.91 5.59
CA ALA A 17 8.49 -2.08 6.93
C ALA A 17 9.91 -2.64 6.85
N ASP A 18 10.76 -2.22 7.79
CA ASP A 18 12.06 -2.85 8.03
C ASP A 18 11.87 -4.12 8.86
N ASP A 19 12.76 -5.10 8.70
CA ASP A 19 12.61 -6.45 9.30
C ASP A 19 12.48 -6.42 10.84
N GLU A 20 13.12 -5.45 11.49
CA GLU A 20 13.10 -5.28 12.95
C GLU A 20 11.92 -4.42 13.45
N THR A 21 11.07 -3.92 12.55
CA THR A 21 9.95 -3.05 12.95
C THR A 21 8.82 -3.91 13.53
N PRO A 22 8.43 -3.73 14.81
CA PRO A 22 7.27 -4.44 15.35
C PRO A 22 6.01 -3.94 14.66
N LEU A 23 5.27 -4.85 14.03
CA LEU A 23 4.05 -4.54 13.31
C LEU A 23 2.82 -5.08 14.05
N PRO A 24 1.70 -4.33 14.05
CA PRO A 24 0.41 -4.88 14.47
C PRO A 24 0.06 -6.12 13.65
N ARG A 25 -0.69 -7.07 14.24
CA ARG A 25 -1.03 -8.35 13.60
C ARG A 25 -1.77 -8.23 12.25
N TYR A 26 -2.48 -7.13 12.03
CA TYR A 26 -3.20 -6.88 10.79
C TYR A 26 -2.31 -6.26 9.69
N VAL A 27 -1.04 -5.96 9.97
CA VAL A 27 -0.13 -5.34 9.02
C VAL A 27 0.77 -6.40 8.39
N VAL A 28 0.83 -6.41 7.06
CA VAL A 28 1.69 -7.26 6.24
C VAL A 28 2.82 -6.39 5.68
N SER A 29 4.06 -6.82 5.90
CA SER A 29 5.22 -6.12 5.36
C SER A 29 5.31 -6.31 3.84
N ALA A 30 5.41 -5.20 3.10
CA ALA A 30 5.80 -5.17 1.69
C ALA A 30 7.33 -5.22 1.51
N GLY A 31 8.07 -5.39 2.61
CA GLY A 31 9.52 -5.28 2.73
C GLY A 31 10.02 -3.84 2.82
N ARG A 32 11.34 -3.70 2.89
CA ARG A 32 11.99 -2.41 3.07
C ARG A 32 11.83 -1.46 1.88
N ALA A 33 11.52 -0.21 2.17
CA ALA A 33 11.51 0.88 1.19
C ALA A 33 12.94 1.28 0.78
N VAL A 34 13.16 1.45 -0.52
CA VAL A 34 14.45 1.83 -1.10
C VAL A 34 14.45 3.34 -1.39
N PRO A 35 15.53 4.07 -1.08
CA PRO A 35 15.65 5.48 -1.45
C PRO A 35 15.77 5.64 -2.96
N VAL A 36 14.90 6.48 -3.54
CA VAL A 36 14.86 6.80 -4.97
C VAL A 36 14.80 8.33 -5.12
N PRO A 37 15.66 8.93 -5.96
CA PRO A 37 15.55 10.35 -6.27
C PRO A 37 14.22 10.67 -6.96
N TYR A 38 13.49 11.66 -6.45
CA TYR A 38 12.19 12.07 -6.98
C TYR A 38 11.95 13.57 -6.72
N ASN A 39 11.63 14.32 -7.78
CA ASN A 39 11.31 15.76 -7.73
C ASN A 39 12.32 16.61 -6.92
N GLY A 40 13.61 16.36 -7.09
CA GLY A 40 14.68 17.08 -6.38
C GLY A 40 14.88 16.67 -4.91
N SER A 41 14.17 15.63 -4.45
CA SER A 41 14.31 15.03 -3.11
C SER A 41 14.63 13.53 -3.21
N VAL A 42 14.84 12.85 -2.07
CA VAL A 42 14.95 11.39 -2.00
C VAL A 42 13.69 10.84 -1.33
N ALA A 43 12.87 10.12 -2.08
CA ALA A 43 11.70 9.42 -1.57
C ALA A 43 12.07 7.98 -1.20
N ARG A 44 11.47 7.42 -0.14
CA ARG A 44 11.62 5.99 0.19
C ARG A 44 10.42 5.23 -0.35
N LEU A 45 10.65 4.37 -1.36
CA LEU A 45 9.58 3.73 -2.13
C LEU A 45 9.73 2.21 -2.13
N ASN A 46 8.60 1.50 -2.03
CA ASN A 46 8.48 0.09 -2.41
C ASN A 46 7.95 0.02 -3.83
N PHE A 47 8.86 -0.13 -4.80
CA PHE A 47 8.52 -0.24 -6.20
C PHE A 47 9.39 -1.32 -6.89
N GLY A 48 8.99 -1.79 -8.07
CA GLY A 48 9.71 -2.85 -8.82
C GLY A 48 9.16 -4.27 -8.64
N PHE A 49 9.85 -5.24 -9.26
CA PHE A 49 9.33 -6.61 -9.43
C PHE A 49 9.00 -7.33 -8.12
N LEU A 50 9.85 -7.20 -7.10
CA LEU A 50 9.63 -7.83 -5.78
C LEU A 50 8.41 -7.24 -5.07
N SER A 51 8.28 -5.91 -5.08
CA SER A 51 7.12 -5.21 -4.51
C SER A 51 5.84 -5.61 -5.24
N ALA A 52 5.88 -5.69 -6.58
CA ALA A 52 4.73 -6.15 -7.37
C ALA A 52 4.35 -7.61 -7.07
N ALA A 53 5.33 -8.50 -6.90
CA ALA A 53 5.07 -9.89 -6.52
C ALA A 53 4.41 -10.00 -5.15
N ARG A 54 4.88 -9.23 -4.15
CA ARG A 54 4.28 -9.17 -2.81
C ARG A 54 2.85 -8.63 -2.84
N VAL A 55 2.61 -7.56 -3.60
CA VAL A 55 1.25 -7.01 -3.79
C VAL A 55 0.30 -8.05 -4.37
N ARG A 56 0.70 -8.71 -5.47
CA ARG A 56 -0.14 -9.76 -6.10
C ARG A 56 -0.43 -10.90 -5.15
N ARG A 57 0.58 -11.36 -4.40
CA ARG A 57 0.41 -12.43 -3.41
C ARG A 57 -0.57 -12.02 -2.31
N TRP A 58 -0.41 -10.82 -1.77
CA TRP A 58 -1.29 -10.29 -0.73
C TRP A 58 -2.74 -10.13 -1.21
N LEU A 59 -2.94 -9.59 -2.41
CA LEU A 59 -4.27 -9.46 -3.02
C LEU A 59 -4.93 -10.82 -3.28
N HIS A 60 -4.17 -11.78 -3.79
CA HIS A 60 -4.65 -13.13 -4.07
C HIS A 60 -5.06 -13.87 -2.78
N ASP A 61 -4.22 -13.80 -1.75
CA ASP A 61 -4.45 -14.55 -0.52
C ASP A 61 -5.49 -13.89 0.40
N GLY A 62 -5.69 -12.57 0.29
CA GLY A 62 -6.54 -11.81 1.20
C GLY A 62 -8.04 -11.74 0.85
N THR A 63 -8.43 -12.15 -0.37
CA THR A 63 -9.84 -12.22 -0.82
C THR A 63 -10.70 -11.02 -0.38
N PHE A 64 -10.21 -9.80 -0.64
CA PHE A 64 -10.81 -8.59 -0.10
C PHE A 64 -12.10 -8.16 -0.80
N ASP A 65 -13.13 -7.80 -0.03
CA ASP A 65 -14.36 -7.19 -0.57
C ASP A 65 -14.13 -5.76 -1.10
N VAL A 66 -13.21 -5.03 -0.47
CA VAL A 66 -12.84 -3.66 -0.84
C VAL A 66 -11.33 -3.47 -0.69
N ILE A 67 -10.70 -2.88 -1.70
CA ILE A 67 -9.31 -2.43 -1.65
C ILE A 67 -9.27 -0.92 -1.43
N HIS A 68 -8.77 -0.47 -0.28
CA HIS A 68 -8.56 0.94 -0.01
C HIS A 68 -7.07 1.30 -0.19
N ILE A 69 -6.80 2.19 -1.14
CA ILE A 69 -5.46 2.68 -1.48
C ILE A 69 -5.27 4.12 -0.99
N HIS A 70 -4.14 4.39 -0.36
CA HIS A 70 -3.72 5.74 -0.01
C HIS A 70 -2.69 6.25 -1.03
N GLU A 71 -2.95 7.43 -1.59
CA GLU A 71 -2.05 8.22 -2.45
C GLU A 71 -1.35 7.46 -3.59
N PRO A 72 -2.10 6.95 -4.60
CA PRO A 72 -1.52 6.23 -5.73
C PRO A 72 -0.91 7.15 -6.83
N THR A 73 -0.39 8.33 -6.48
CA THR A 73 0.04 9.35 -7.47
C THR A 73 1.49 9.22 -7.94
N SER A 74 2.35 8.57 -7.17
CA SER A 74 3.76 8.33 -7.49
C SER A 74 4.04 6.84 -7.61
N PRO A 75 5.16 6.42 -8.24
CA PRO A 75 5.59 5.03 -8.23
C PRO A 75 5.67 4.48 -6.80
N SER A 76 4.66 3.72 -6.39
CA SER A 76 4.47 3.33 -5.00
C SER A 76 3.81 1.96 -4.91
N LEU A 77 3.80 1.42 -3.69
CA LEU A 77 3.05 0.21 -3.37
C LEU A 77 1.56 0.38 -3.68
N GLY A 78 1.01 1.58 -3.44
CA GLY A 78 -0.37 1.92 -3.74
C GLY A 78 -0.66 1.92 -5.24
N LEU A 79 0.24 2.43 -6.07
CA LEU A 79 0.09 2.37 -7.53
C LEU A 79 0.17 0.92 -8.04
N LEU A 80 1.10 0.12 -7.52
CA LEU A 80 1.18 -1.31 -7.85
C LEU A 80 -0.09 -2.07 -7.45
N ALA A 81 -0.66 -1.77 -6.28
CA ALA A 81 -1.94 -2.32 -5.84
C ALA A 81 -3.08 -1.89 -6.76
N CYS A 82 -3.11 -0.62 -7.19
CA CYS A 82 -4.11 -0.12 -8.13
C CYS A 82 -4.07 -0.84 -9.48
N TRP A 83 -2.88 -1.18 -9.98
CA TRP A 83 -2.73 -1.93 -11.23
C TRP A 83 -3.05 -3.42 -11.10
N ALA A 84 -2.77 -4.02 -9.94
CA ALA A 84 -2.91 -5.46 -9.72
C ALA A 84 -4.29 -5.87 -9.19
N ALA A 85 -4.96 -5.01 -8.43
CA ALA A 85 -6.25 -5.30 -7.82
C ALA A 85 -7.36 -5.41 -8.88
N GLN A 86 -8.36 -6.22 -8.56
CA GLN A 86 -9.60 -6.37 -9.34
C GLN A 86 -10.78 -6.23 -8.37
N GLY A 87 -11.90 -5.66 -8.82
CA GLY A 87 -13.08 -5.45 -7.99
C GLY A 87 -13.17 -4.03 -7.39
N PRO A 88 -13.87 -3.84 -6.26
CA PRO A 88 -14.11 -2.53 -5.67
C PRO A 88 -12.83 -1.89 -5.11
N ILE A 89 -12.40 -0.79 -5.72
CA ILE A 89 -11.22 -0.02 -5.31
C ILE A 89 -11.65 1.38 -4.87
N VAL A 90 -11.22 1.79 -3.68
CA VAL A 90 -11.38 3.15 -3.16
C VAL A 90 -9.99 3.76 -3.01
N ALA A 91 -9.80 4.98 -3.49
CA ALA A 91 -8.54 5.72 -3.34
C ALA A 91 -8.75 7.02 -2.57
N THR A 92 -7.85 7.32 -1.63
CA THR A 92 -7.80 8.61 -0.93
C THR A 92 -6.50 9.33 -1.27
N PHE A 93 -6.61 10.60 -1.63
CA PHE A 93 -5.49 11.48 -1.96
C PHE A 93 -5.39 12.55 -0.86
N HIS A 94 -4.28 12.61 -0.11
CA HIS A 94 -4.15 13.59 0.98
C HIS A 94 -3.51 14.90 0.53
N THR A 95 -2.94 14.95 -0.68
CA THR A 95 -2.40 16.17 -1.27
C THR A 95 -3.44 16.91 -2.10
N SER A 96 -3.60 18.21 -1.84
CA SER A 96 -4.27 19.12 -2.79
C SER A 96 -3.30 19.43 -3.94
N ASN A 97 -3.56 18.91 -5.14
CA ASN A 97 -2.83 19.31 -6.33
C ASN A 97 -3.58 20.47 -7.02
N PRO A 98 -3.07 21.72 -7.02
CA PRO A 98 -3.74 22.84 -7.67
C PRO A 98 -3.67 22.68 -9.19
N ARG A 99 -4.68 21.99 -9.73
CA ARG A 99 -4.97 21.72 -11.16
C ARG A 99 -3.92 20.90 -11.92
N SER A 100 -4.41 20.01 -12.78
CA SER A 100 -3.66 19.35 -13.86
C SER A 100 -3.37 20.30 -15.00
#